data_AF-A0A2H0IY17-F1
#
_entry.id   AF-A0A2H0IY17-F1
#
_cell.length_a   1.000
_cell.length_b   1.000
_cell.length_c   1.000
_cell.angle_alpha   90.00
_cell.angle_beta   90.00
_cell.angle_gamma   90.00
#
_symmetry.space_group_name_H-M   'P 1'
#
loop_
_entity.id
_entity.type
_entity.pdbx_description
1 polymer ?
#
loop_
_entity_poly.entity_id
_entity_poly.type
_entity_poly.pdbx_seq_one_letter_code
_entity_poly.pdbx_strand_id
1 'polypeptide(L)'
;MKNSNSVKFPSLMHAMNGLPAPRMSRLPASEVQVLRQVMIKACDLPSGSALERFVRDALADAEVVESYFFPRISRQSVNAAPQQTQMLLPINQALRAARQAKAFVDLLPHERSVAFVAALLYSCGVFHCTHPLFRPSGRNGAPSRSYAKKLMGLLLEDALHNLQRADAGLGQTLAAVLGMGDAQDCQPDQVARIGTAVYLANVAVMQVGLGV
;
A
#
# COMPACT_ATOMS: atom_id res chain seq x y z
N MET A 1 -32.57 16.11 -20.22
CA MET A 1 -31.45 17.06 -20.02
C MET A 1 -30.20 16.27 -19.70
N LYS A 2 -29.12 16.54 -20.43
CA LYS A 2 -27.81 15.85 -20.36
C LYS A 2 -27.00 16.37 -19.18
N ASN A 3 -26.27 15.47 -18.49
CA ASN A 3 -24.80 15.50 -18.39
C ASN A 3 -24.29 14.47 -17.36
N SER A 4 -23.88 13.29 -17.84
CA SER A 4 -22.93 12.43 -17.14
C SER A 4 -21.54 12.72 -17.69
N ASN A 5 -20.69 13.36 -16.90
CA ASN A 5 -19.26 13.50 -17.19
C ASN A 5 -18.56 12.17 -16.90
N SER A 6 -18.62 11.26 -17.87
CA SER A 6 -17.78 10.07 -17.90
C SER A 6 -16.41 10.46 -18.44
N VAL A 7 -15.40 10.43 -17.57
CA VAL A 7 -13.99 10.58 -17.96
C VAL A 7 -13.61 9.34 -18.76
N LYS A 8 -13.50 9.50 -20.09
CA LYS A 8 -13.02 8.46 -21.00
C LYS A 8 -11.50 8.33 -20.87
N PHE A 9 -11.04 7.20 -20.36
CA PHE A 9 -9.64 6.78 -20.51
C PHE A 9 -9.45 6.16 -21.91
N PRO A 10 -8.45 6.59 -22.72
CA PRO A 10 -8.15 5.95 -23.98
C PRO A 10 -7.66 4.51 -23.77
N SER A 11 -8.21 3.57 -24.55
CA SER A 11 -7.77 2.17 -24.61
C SER A 11 -6.27 2.06 -24.93
N LEU A 12 -5.47 1.75 -23.92
CA LEU A 12 -4.02 1.46 -24.00
C LEU A 12 -3.71 0.02 -24.45
N MET A 13 -4.65 -0.68 -25.09
CA MET A 13 -4.53 -2.12 -25.37
C MET A 13 -3.78 -2.49 -26.66
N HIS A 14 -3.24 -1.53 -27.43
CA HIS A 14 -2.54 -1.82 -28.70
C HIS A 14 -1.10 -1.30 -28.81
N ALA A 15 -0.47 -0.86 -27.70
CA ALA A 15 0.87 -0.25 -27.74
C ALA A 15 1.95 -0.99 -26.91
N MET A 16 1.83 -2.31 -26.68
CA MET A 16 2.71 -3.03 -25.73
C MET A 16 3.65 -4.10 -26.31
N ASN A 17 3.89 -4.11 -27.62
CA ASN A 17 5.03 -4.84 -28.19
C ASN A 17 6.22 -3.88 -28.31
N GLY A 18 7.00 -3.73 -27.23
CA GLY A 18 8.25 -2.95 -27.24
C GLY A 18 8.55 -2.08 -26.02
N LEU A 19 7.90 -2.31 -24.87
CA LEU A 19 8.29 -1.57 -23.66
C LEU A 19 9.74 -1.90 -23.29
N PRO A 20 10.62 -0.90 -23.13
CA PRO A 20 11.96 -1.12 -22.63
C PRO A 20 11.87 -1.78 -21.25
N ALA A 21 12.83 -2.65 -20.94
CA ALA A 21 12.93 -3.25 -19.61
C ALA A 21 12.78 -2.14 -18.53
N PRO A 22 12.04 -2.41 -17.44
CA PRO A 22 11.85 -1.41 -16.39
C PRO A 22 13.22 -0.88 -15.97
N ARG A 23 13.38 0.44 -15.95
CA ARG A 23 14.67 1.08 -15.62
C ARG A 23 15.13 0.55 -14.27
N MET A 24 16.27 -0.16 -14.27
CA MET A 24 16.93 -0.62 -13.05
C MET A 24 17.78 0.51 -12.46
N SER A 25 17.17 1.68 -12.27
CA SER A 25 17.81 2.85 -11.69
C SER A 25 16.84 3.55 -10.75
N ARG A 26 17.37 4.18 -9.70
CA ARG A 26 16.59 5.01 -8.78
C ARG A 26 15.89 6.14 -9.55
N LEU A 27 14.68 6.50 -9.11
CA LEU A 27 14.00 7.67 -9.65
C LEU A 27 14.68 8.96 -9.14
N PRO A 28 14.71 10.04 -9.96
CA PRO A 28 15.13 11.35 -9.50
C PRO A 28 14.26 11.83 -8.32
N ALA A 29 14.86 12.58 -7.39
CA ALA A 29 14.15 13.09 -6.21
C ALA A 29 12.89 13.91 -6.54
N SER A 30 12.91 14.66 -7.65
CA SER A 30 11.76 15.41 -8.16
C SER A 30 10.60 14.50 -8.58
N GLU A 31 10.88 13.38 -9.23
CA GLU A 31 9.87 12.39 -9.63
C GLU A 31 9.28 11.70 -8.39
N VAL A 32 10.13 11.28 -7.45
CA VAL A 32 9.68 10.70 -6.16
C VAL A 32 8.77 11.67 -5.43
N GLN A 33 9.09 12.97 -5.42
CA GLN A 33 8.26 13.99 -4.79
C GLN A 33 6.87 14.07 -5.45
N VAL A 34 6.78 14.00 -6.78
CA VAL A 34 5.50 14.00 -7.50
C VAL A 34 4.68 12.76 -7.13
N LEU A 35 5.28 11.58 -7.14
CA LEU A 35 4.61 10.32 -6.79
C LEU A 35 4.12 10.31 -5.34
N ARG A 36 4.92 10.83 -4.41
CA ARG A 36 4.55 11.04 -3.02
C ARG A 36 3.29 11.91 -2.90
N GLN A 37 3.24 13.03 -3.62
CA GLN A 37 2.06 13.91 -3.61
C GLN A 37 0.81 13.22 -4.17
N VAL A 38 0.95 12.35 -5.18
CA VAL A 38 -0.16 11.53 -5.69
C VAL A 38 -0.70 10.62 -4.59
N MET A 39 0.16 9.92 -3.85
CA MET A 39 -0.24 9.03 -2.75
C MET A 39 -0.92 9.79 -1.61
N ILE A 40 -0.35 10.92 -1.18
CA ILE A 40 -0.94 11.76 -0.12
C ILE A 40 -2.33 12.24 -0.53
N LYS A 41 -2.47 12.79 -1.74
CA LYS A 41 -3.76 13.27 -2.26
C LYS A 41 -4.80 12.15 -2.35
N ALA A 42 -4.39 10.93 -2.68
CA ALA A 42 -5.30 9.80 -2.77
C ALA A 42 -5.91 9.38 -1.42
N CYS A 43 -5.29 9.78 -0.29
CA CYS A 43 -5.82 9.51 1.05
C CYS A 43 -7.00 10.42 1.43
N ASP A 44 -7.13 11.58 0.80
CA ASP A 44 -8.23 12.53 1.03
C ASP A 44 -8.41 12.88 2.52
N LEU A 45 -7.29 13.21 3.18
CA LEU A 45 -7.24 13.50 4.61
C LEU A 45 -7.35 15.00 4.88
N PRO A 46 -7.97 15.42 6.00
CA PRO A 46 -7.99 16.83 6.38
C PRO A 46 -6.58 17.38 6.58
N SER A 47 -6.32 18.54 5.99
CA SER A 47 -5.04 19.24 6.09
C SER A 47 -4.63 19.48 7.56
N GLY A 48 -3.42 19.10 7.93
CA GLY A 48 -2.86 19.23 9.28
C GLY A 48 -3.26 18.12 10.26
N SER A 49 -4.16 17.21 9.87
CA SER A 49 -4.56 16.09 10.74
C SER A 49 -3.37 15.21 11.10
N ALA A 50 -3.43 14.57 12.27
CA ALA A 50 -2.39 13.63 12.71
C ALA A 50 -2.18 12.50 11.70
N LEU A 51 -3.26 12.02 11.10
CA LEU A 51 -3.22 10.97 10.08
C LEU A 51 -2.58 11.44 8.76
N GLU A 52 -2.83 12.68 8.33
CA GLU A 52 -2.14 13.23 7.14
C GLU A 52 -0.64 13.38 7.38
N ARG A 53 -0.24 13.87 8.56
CA ARG A 53 1.16 13.97 8.97
C ARG A 53 1.82 12.60 9.01
N PHE A 54 1.15 11.59 9.59
CA PHE A 54 1.63 10.22 9.57
C PHE A 54 1.87 9.69 8.15
N VAL A 55 0.95 9.91 7.20
CA VAL A 55 1.14 9.48 5.81
C VAL A 55 2.34 10.19 5.17
N ARG A 56 2.55 11.48 5.46
CA ARG A 56 3.73 12.22 4.98
C ARG A 56 5.02 11.64 5.52
N ASP A 57 5.06 11.32 6.81
CA ASP A 57 6.23 10.72 7.47
C ASP A 57 6.50 9.30 6.94
N ALA A 58 5.47 8.47 6.81
CA ALA A 58 5.57 7.11 6.26
C ALA A 58 6.05 7.07 4.80
N LEU A 59 5.81 8.14 4.04
CA LEU A 59 6.24 8.28 2.65
C LEU A 59 7.49 9.17 2.51
N ALA A 60 8.13 9.57 3.62
CA ALA A 60 9.32 10.40 3.59
C ALA A 60 10.50 9.66 2.91
N ASP A 61 10.60 8.35 3.12
CA ASP A 61 11.58 7.51 2.43
C ASP A 61 11.21 7.34 0.94
N ALA A 62 12.16 7.68 0.08
CA ALA A 62 12.04 7.51 -1.36
C ALA A 62 11.86 6.03 -1.77
N GLU A 63 12.48 5.08 -1.05
CA GLU A 63 12.39 3.66 -1.37
C GLU A 63 10.99 3.11 -1.16
N VAL A 64 10.31 3.58 -0.10
CA VAL A 64 8.90 3.25 0.14
C VAL A 64 8.09 3.72 -1.06
N VAL A 65 8.19 4.99 -1.45
CA VAL A 65 7.44 5.54 -2.58
C VAL A 65 7.76 4.80 -3.88
N GLU A 66 9.03 4.63 -4.22
CA GLU A 66 9.47 3.94 -5.45
C GLU A 66 8.92 2.51 -5.52
N SER A 67 8.88 1.79 -4.39
CA SER A 67 8.37 0.42 -4.35
C SER A 67 6.89 0.30 -4.74
N TYR A 68 6.07 1.32 -4.50
CA TYR A 68 4.66 1.35 -4.91
C TYR A 68 4.48 1.56 -6.41
N PHE A 69 5.47 2.15 -7.09
CA PHE A 69 5.36 2.50 -8.50
C PHE A 69 6.21 1.62 -9.42
N PHE A 70 6.98 0.68 -8.86
CA PHE A 70 7.74 -0.26 -9.67
C PHE A 70 6.84 -1.31 -10.33
N PRO A 71 6.76 -1.36 -11.68
CA PRO A 71 5.87 -2.28 -12.37
C PRO A 71 6.26 -3.74 -12.13
N ARG A 72 5.24 -4.58 -11.89
CA ARG A 72 5.41 -6.02 -11.68
C ARG A 72 4.74 -6.79 -12.80
N ILE A 73 5.38 -7.87 -13.23
CA ILE A 73 4.78 -8.81 -14.16
C ILE A 73 4.10 -9.90 -13.34
N SER A 74 2.78 -9.99 -13.43
CA SER A 74 2.01 -11.11 -12.90
C SER A 74 1.73 -12.10 -14.01
N ARG A 75 2.01 -13.38 -13.74
CA ARG A 75 1.66 -14.51 -14.62
C ARG A 75 0.54 -15.26 -13.95
N GLN A 76 -0.70 -14.95 -14.31
CA GLN A 76 -1.84 -15.72 -13.85
C GLN A 76 -2.08 -16.89 -14.80
N SER A 77 -1.96 -18.10 -14.28
CA SER A 77 -2.49 -19.28 -14.96
C SER A 77 -3.96 -19.39 -14.58
N VAL A 78 -4.84 -19.00 -15.49
CA VAL A 78 -6.28 -19.26 -15.34
C VAL A 78 -6.61 -20.41 -16.27
N ASN A 79 -6.97 -21.56 -15.68
CA ASN A 79 -7.55 -22.76 -16.29
C ASN A 79 -7.50 -22.81 -17.83
N ALA A 80 -6.51 -23.51 -18.37
CA ALA A 80 -6.36 -23.89 -19.79
C ALA A 80 -6.30 -22.75 -20.84
N ALA A 81 -6.27 -21.47 -20.44
CA ALA A 81 -6.03 -20.35 -21.35
C ALA A 81 -4.53 -20.00 -21.44
N PRO A 82 -4.05 -19.41 -22.56
CA PRO A 82 -2.66 -18.94 -22.66
C PRO A 82 -2.36 -17.97 -21.52
N GLN A 83 -1.19 -18.14 -20.88
CA GLN A 83 -0.73 -17.30 -19.76
C GLN A 83 -0.82 -15.82 -20.12
N GLN A 84 -1.83 -15.13 -19.58
CA GLN A 84 -1.92 -13.69 -19.73
C GLN A 84 -0.90 -13.05 -18.80
N THR A 85 0.10 -12.43 -19.41
CA THR A 85 1.10 -11.62 -18.71
C THR A 85 0.50 -10.25 -18.48
N GLN A 86 0.13 -9.94 -17.24
CA GLN A 86 -0.40 -8.62 -16.89
C GLN A 86 0.65 -7.81 -16.15
N MET A 87 0.92 -6.60 -16.64
CA MET A 87 1.68 -5.61 -15.90
C MET A 87 0.80 -4.99 -14.82
N LEU A 88 1.18 -5.15 -13.56
CA LEU A 88 0.50 -4.62 -12.39
C LEU A 88 1.37 -3.55 -11.74
N LEU A 89 0.77 -2.39 -11.48
CA LEU A 89 1.38 -1.35 -10.65
C LEU A 89 0.96 -1.58 -9.18
N PRO A 90 1.90 -1.78 -8.25
CA PRO A 90 1.59 -2.05 -6.84
C PRO A 90 0.67 -1.00 -6.20
N ILE A 91 0.85 0.28 -6.55
CA ILE A 91 -0.01 1.38 -6.10
C ILE A 91 -1.49 1.18 -6.44
N ASN A 92 -1.80 0.63 -7.62
CA ASN A 92 -3.19 0.40 -8.02
C ASN A 92 -3.82 -0.70 -7.16
N GLN A 93 -3.04 -1.73 -6.80
CA GLN A 93 -3.48 -2.79 -5.91
C GLN A 93 -3.71 -2.26 -4.50
N ALA A 94 -2.77 -1.46 -3.98
CA ALA A 94 -2.87 -0.88 -2.64
C ALA A 94 -4.03 0.14 -2.53
N LEU A 95 -4.24 0.98 -3.55
CA LEU A 95 -5.39 1.90 -3.58
C LEU A 95 -6.72 1.15 -3.68
N ARG A 96 -6.78 0.05 -4.43
CA ARG A 96 -7.97 -0.82 -4.46
C ARG A 96 -8.24 -1.41 -3.08
N ALA A 97 -7.23 -1.97 -2.42
CA ALA A 97 -7.34 -2.50 -1.06
C ALA A 97 -7.76 -1.41 -0.07
N ALA A 98 -7.15 -0.23 -0.12
CA ALA A 98 -7.49 0.90 0.73
C ALA A 98 -8.96 1.35 0.59
N ARG A 99 -9.46 1.43 -0.65
CA ARG A 99 -10.87 1.74 -0.92
C ARG A 99 -11.81 0.65 -0.41
N GLN A 100 -11.44 -0.62 -0.57
CA GLN A 100 -12.22 -1.75 -0.05
C GLN A 100 -12.28 -1.74 1.49
N ALA A 101 -11.14 -1.50 2.15
CA ALA A 101 -11.09 -1.37 3.60
C ALA A 101 -11.93 -0.19 4.09
N LYS A 102 -11.82 0.99 3.47
CA LYS A 102 -12.63 2.19 3.78
C LYS A 102 -14.14 1.94 3.66
N ALA A 103 -14.55 1.07 2.74
CA ALA A 103 -15.94 0.74 2.45
C ALA A 103 -16.46 -0.47 3.26
N PHE A 104 -15.65 -1.02 4.18
CA PHE A 104 -16.07 -2.15 4.99
C PHE A 104 -17.28 -1.77 5.87
N VAL A 105 -18.33 -2.61 5.82
CA VAL A 105 -19.68 -2.27 6.30
C VAL A 105 -19.73 -2.00 7.80
N ASP A 106 -18.92 -2.70 8.59
CA ASP A 106 -18.95 -2.61 10.05
C ASP A 106 -18.14 -1.41 10.58
N LEU A 107 -17.42 -0.66 9.73
CA LEU A 107 -16.63 0.48 10.18
C LEU A 107 -17.50 1.67 10.56
N LEU A 108 -17.19 2.24 11.72
CA LEU A 108 -17.73 3.53 12.14
C LEU A 108 -17.16 4.65 11.25
N PRO A 109 -17.88 5.78 11.07
CA PRO A 109 -17.44 6.86 10.17
C PRO A 109 -16.01 7.36 10.42
N HIS A 110 -15.59 7.47 11.68
CA HIS A 110 -14.24 7.94 12.05
C HIS A 110 -13.14 6.89 11.83
N GLU A 111 -13.48 5.60 11.74
CA GLU A 111 -12.53 4.50 11.53
C GLU A 111 -12.11 4.37 10.06
N ARG A 112 -12.95 4.87 9.14
CA ARG A 112 -12.78 4.69 7.69
C ARG A 112 -11.47 5.25 7.14
N SER A 113 -11.06 6.43 7.61
CA SER A 113 -9.79 7.03 7.18
C SER A 113 -8.58 6.25 7.73
N VAL A 114 -8.68 5.74 8.96
CA VAL A 114 -7.65 4.89 9.57
C VAL A 114 -7.53 3.58 8.79
N ALA A 115 -8.65 2.92 8.48
CA ALA A 115 -8.69 1.70 7.69
C ALA A 115 -8.12 1.91 6.28
N PHE A 116 -8.44 3.04 5.62
CA PHE A 116 -7.87 3.38 4.31
C PHE A 116 -6.34 3.46 4.37
N VAL A 117 -5.81 4.26 5.31
CA VAL A 117 -4.36 4.50 5.43
C VAL A 117 -3.63 3.21 5.82
N ALA A 118 -4.16 2.47 6.80
CA ALA A 118 -3.60 1.19 7.21
C ALA A 118 -3.54 0.21 6.04
N ALA A 119 -4.64 0.06 5.28
CA ALA A 119 -4.69 -0.84 4.14
C ALA A 119 -3.80 -0.40 2.97
N LEU A 120 -3.62 0.90 2.75
CA LEU A 120 -2.68 1.43 1.76
C LEU A 120 -1.24 1.03 2.10
N LEU A 121 -0.84 1.20 3.36
CA LEU A 121 0.54 0.97 3.83
C LEU A 121 0.84 -0.49 4.19
N TYR A 122 -0.20 -1.31 4.37
CA TYR A 122 -0.07 -2.72 4.77
C TYR A 122 0.85 -3.56 3.87
N SER A 123 0.96 -3.18 2.59
CA SER A 123 1.74 -3.90 1.58
C SER A 123 3.15 -3.32 1.35
N CYS A 124 3.55 -2.24 2.05
CA CYS A 124 4.82 -1.56 1.79
C CYS A 124 6.02 -2.50 1.95
N GLY A 125 6.01 -3.36 2.98
CA GLY A 125 7.07 -4.34 3.19
C GLY A 125 7.17 -5.37 2.06
N VAL A 126 6.03 -5.81 1.51
CA VAL A 126 6.02 -6.72 0.35
C VAL A 126 6.59 -6.03 -0.89
N PHE A 127 6.14 -4.81 -1.16
CA PHE A 127 6.61 -4.06 -2.34
C PHE A 127 8.10 -3.76 -2.25
N HIS A 128 8.58 -3.34 -1.08
CA HIS A 128 9.99 -3.06 -0.85
C HIS A 128 10.85 -4.32 -1.03
N CYS A 129 10.53 -5.42 -0.36
CA CYS A 129 11.36 -6.64 -0.47
C CYS A 129 11.30 -7.37 -1.81
N THR A 130 10.34 -7.02 -2.67
CA THR A 130 10.23 -7.56 -4.03
C THR A 130 10.77 -6.60 -5.09
N HIS A 131 11.13 -5.38 -4.72
CA HIS A 131 11.77 -4.42 -5.60
C HIS A 131 13.20 -4.87 -5.95
N PRO A 132 13.61 -4.90 -7.23
CA PRO A 132 14.92 -5.45 -7.62
C PRO A 132 16.11 -4.65 -7.08
N LEU A 133 15.94 -3.34 -6.82
CA LEU A 133 17.01 -2.50 -6.26
C LEU A 133 17.11 -2.55 -4.74
N PHE A 134 16.04 -2.95 -4.03
CA PHE A 134 15.99 -2.92 -2.56
C PHE A 134 16.04 -4.32 -1.93
N ARG A 135 15.84 -5.35 -2.75
CA ARG A 135 15.94 -6.73 -2.33
C ARG A 135 17.37 -7.02 -1.86
N PRO A 136 17.56 -7.62 -0.66
CA PRO A 136 18.88 -8.00 -0.18
C PRO A 136 19.59 -8.94 -1.15
N SER A 137 20.85 -8.62 -1.49
CA SER A 137 21.69 -9.44 -2.35
C SER A 137 21.84 -10.86 -1.78
N GLY A 138 21.77 -11.88 -2.65
CA GLY A 138 21.95 -13.28 -2.27
C GLY A 138 20.70 -14.04 -1.82
N ARG A 139 19.52 -13.40 -1.72
CA ARG A 139 18.25 -14.11 -1.49
C ARG A 139 17.61 -14.58 -2.79
N ASN A 140 17.92 -15.80 -3.20
CA ASN A 140 17.25 -16.51 -4.29
C ASN A 140 15.98 -17.19 -3.79
N GLY A 141 14.89 -16.45 -3.67
CA GLY A 141 13.59 -17.00 -3.25
C GLY A 141 12.56 -15.93 -2.90
N ALA A 142 11.28 -16.21 -3.11
CA ALA A 142 10.21 -15.29 -2.75
C ALA A 142 10.30 -14.94 -1.25
N PRO A 143 10.15 -13.65 -0.87
CA PRO A 143 10.19 -13.26 0.54
C PRO A 143 9.06 -13.96 1.31
N SER A 144 9.31 -14.35 2.56
CA SER A 144 8.25 -14.91 3.41
C SER A 144 7.30 -13.81 3.89
N ARG A 145 6.05 -14.17 4.19
CA ARG A 145 5.06 -13.24 4.78
C ARG A 145 5.58 -12.59 6.06
N SER A 146 6.24 -13.36 6.93
CA SER A 146 6.82 -12.85 8.18
C SER A 146 7.94 -11.85 7.94
N TYR A 147 8.78 -12.07 6.91
CA TYR A 147 9.81 -11.12 6.54
C TYR A 147 9.23 -9.81 6.02
N ALA A 148 8.24 -9.89 5.11
CA ALA A 148 7.56 -8.70 4.60
C ALA A 148 6.87 -7.91 5.73
N LYS A 149 6.24 -8.59 6.69
CA LYS A 149 5.63 -7.93 7.87
C LYS A 149 6.68 -7.24 8.75
N LYS A 150 7.82 -7.89 9.01
CA LYS A 150 8.92 -7.28 9.76
C LYS A 150 9.46 -6.03 9.05
N LEU A 151 9.62 -6.11 7.73
CA LEU A 151 10.11 -4.99 6.93
C LEU A 151 9.11 -3.83 6.91
N MET A 152 7.81 -4.09 6.79
CA MET A 152 6.77 -3.07 6.97
C MET A 152 6.93 -2.36 8.32
N GLY A 153 7.22 -3.13 9.38
CA GLY A 153 7.48 -2.56 10.71
C GLY A 153 8.63 -1.58 10.74
N LEU A 154 9.77 -1.98 10.19
CA LEU A 154 10.96 -1.12 10.11
C LEU A 154 10.71 0.14 9.26
N LEU A 155 9.98 0.01 8.15
CA LEU A 155 9.71 1.13 7.24
C LEU A 155 8.74 2.17 7.84
N LEU A 156 7.91 1.77 8.80
CA LEU A 156 6.88 2.62 9.39
C LEU A 156 7.17 3.05 10.83
N GLU A 157 8.29 2.58 11.41
CA GLU A 157 8.63 2.76 12.83
C GLU A 157 8.66 4.24 13.24
N ASP A 158 9.45 5.07 12.55
CA ASP A 158 9.57 6.50 12.85
C ASP A 158 8.24 7.23 12.70
N ALA A 159 7.48 6.92 11.64
CA ALA A 159 6.19 7.53 11.39
C ALA A 159 5.17 7.17 12.48
N LEU A 160 5.14 5.91 12.93
CA LEU A 160 4.27 5.48 14.02
C LEU A 160 4.67 6.11 15.35
N HIS A 161 5.97 6.23 15.61
CA HIS A 161 6.47 6.89 16.82
C HIS A 161 6.10 8.37 16.87
N ASN A 162 6.23 9.08 15.74
CA ASN A 162 5.80 10.46 15.61
C ASN A 162 4.28 10.61 15.77
N LEU A 163 3.50 9.69 15.19
CA LEU A 163 2.06 9.66 15.37
C LEU A 163 1.69 9.45 16.85
N GLN A 164 2.33 8.51 17.54
CA GLN A 164 2.07 8.23 18.95
C GLN A 164 2.41 9.42 19.86
N ARG A 165 3.47 10.18 19.54
CA ARG A 165 3.80 11.44 20.24
C ARG A 165 2.76 12.53 20.01
N ALA A 166 2.17 12.61 18.82
CA ALA A 166 1.19 13.62 18.48
C ALA A 166 -0.23 13.26 18.94
N ASP A 167 -0.58 11.98 18.90
CA ASP A 167 -1.87 11.39 19.26
C ASP A 167 -1.64 9.91 19.65
N ALA A 168 -1.49 9.67 20.95
CA ALA A 168 -1.15 8.35 21.48
C ALA A 168 -2.21 7.29 21.13
N GLY A 169 -3.50 7.65 21.21
CA GLY A 169 -4.59 6.72 20.96
C GLY A 169 -4.67 6.31 19.49
N LEU A 170 -4.54 7.27 18.57
CA LEU A 170 -4.50 6.96 17.13
C LEU A 170 -3.23 6.18 16.77
N GLY A 171 -2.07 6.54 17.33
CA GLY A 171 -0.80 5.84 17.11
C GLY A 171 -0.86 4.38 17.56
N GLN A 172 -1.33 4.13 18.78
CA GLN A 172 -1.52 2.77 19.31
C GLN A 172 -2.50 1.96 18.46
N THR A 173 -3.66 2.55 18.12
CA THR A 173 -4.67 1.88 17.27
C THR A 173 -4.08 1.47 15.93
N LEU A 174 -3.35 2.36 15.27
CA LEU A 174 -2.76 2.08 13.95
C LEU A 174 -1.64 1.03 14.04
N ALA A 175 -0.78 1.11 15.06
CA ALA A 175 0.25 0.11 15.30
C ALA A 175 -0.36 -1.27 15.57
N ALA A 176 -1.43 -1.36 16.37
CA ALA A 176 -2.13 -2.61 16.66
C ALA A 176 -2.79 -3.20 15.41
N VAL A 177 -3.47 -2.37 14.60
CA VAL A 177 -4.09 -2.78 13.33
C VAL A 177 -3.07 -3.35 12.33
N LEU A 178 -1.89 -2.75 12.25
CA LEU A 178 -0.80 -3.23 11.40
C LEU A 178 -0.03 -4.40 12.04
N GLY A 179 -0.39 -4.80 13.26
CA GLY A 179 0.19 -5.90 14.01
C GLY A 179 1.64 -5.64 14.46
N MET A 180 1.93 -4.40 14.86
CA MET A 180 3.22 -3.89 15.34
C MET A 180 3.19 -3.42 16.80
N GLY A 181 2.01 -3.10 17.34
CA GLY A 181 1.84 -2.63 18.71
C GLY A 181 1.18 -3.68 19.62
N ASP A 182 1.29 -3.47 20.92
CA ASP A 182 0.47 -4.18 21.91
C ASP A 182 -0.95 -3.59 21.92
N ALA A 183 -1.96 -4.45 21.92
CA ALA A 183 -3.36 -4.03 21.88
C ALA A 183 -3.93 -3.70 23.28
N GLN A 184 -3.12 -3.82 24.34
CA GLN A 184 -3.57 -3.67 25.75
C GLN A 184 -4.26 -2.34 26.06
N ASP A 185 -3.77 -1.23 25.49
CA ASP A 185 -4.35 0.10 25.72
C ASP A 185 -5.36 0.52 24.64
N CYS A 186 -5.58 -0.32 23.62
CA CYS A 186 -6.50 -0.03 22.53
C CYS A 186 -7.92 -0.49 22.86
N GLN A 187 -8.92 0.16 22.23
CA GLN A 187 -10.28 -0.37 22.21
C GLN A 187 -10.30 -1.65 21.33
N PRO A 188 -10.48 -2.85 21.90
CA PRO A 188 -10.26 -4.10 21.18
C PRO A 188 -11.24 -4.26 20.01
N ASP A 189 -12.49 -3.83 20.17
CA ASP A 189 -13.51 -3.91 19.13
C ASP A 189 -13.17 -3.02 17.92
N GLN A 190 -12.63 -1.82 18.17
CA GLN A 190 -12.19 -0.91 17.11
C GLN A 190 -11.01 -1.51 16.33
N VAL A 191 -9.99 -2.01 17.05
CA VAL A 191 -8.83 -2.67 16.41
C VAL A 191 -9.28 -3.90 15.62
N ALA A 192 -10.20 -4.71 16.15
CA ALA A 192 -10.70 -5.89 15.46
C ALA A 192 -11.44 -5.55 14.16
N ARG A 193 -12.33 -4.54 14.18
CA ARG A 193 -13.04 -4.08 12.98
C ARG A 193 -12.10 -3.55 11.91
N ILE A 194 -11.21 -2.62 12.29
CA ILE A 194 -10.25 -2.02 11.35
C ILE A 194 -9.28 -3.08 10.83
N GLY A 195 -8.71 -3.90 11.72
CA GLY A 195 -7.79 -4.97 11.37
C GLY A 195 -8.41 -5.98 10.41
N THR A 196 -9.67 -6.37 10.63
CA THR A 196 -10.42 -7.26 9.72
C THR A 196 -10.60 -6.62 8.34
N ALA A 197 -11.04 -5.36 8.28
CA ALA A 197 -11.21 -4.63 7.03
C ALA A 197 -9.89 -4.55 6.24
N VAL A 198 -8.78 -4.22 6.92
CA VAL A 198 -7.44 -4.11 6.35
C VAL A 198 -6.93 -5.45 5.83
N TYR A 199 -7.08 -6.51 6.64
CA TYR A 199 -6.62 -7.85 6.31
C TYR A 199 -7.34 -8.38 5.06
N LEU A 200 -8.68 -8.37 5.06
CA LEU A 200 -9.48 -8.92 3.97
C LEU A 200 -9.22 -8.19 2.65
N ALA A 201 -9.08 -6.87 2.70
CA ALA A 201 -8.78 -6.06 1.52
C ALA A 201 -7.39 -6.35 0.93
N ASN A 202 -6.43 -6.81 1.74
CA ASN A 202 -5.05 -7.04 1.31
C ASN A 202 -4.72 -8.51 0.97
N VAL A 203 -5.61 -9.49 1.19
CA VAL A 203 -5.34 -10.91 0.91
C VAL A 203 -4.78 -11.12 -0.50
N ALA A 204 -5.44 -10.55 -1.52
CA ALA A 204 -5.03 -10.68 -2.91
C ALA A 204 -3.70 -9.95 -3.21
N VAL A 205 -3.43 -8.82 -2.55
CA VAL A 205 -2.17 -8.08 -2.71
C VAL A 205 -1.01 -8.91 -2.18
N MET A 206 -1.19 -9.57 -1.03
CA MET A 206 -0.19 -10.42 -0.43
C MET A 206 0.08 -11.68 -1.24
N GLN A 207 -0.95 -12.32 -1.81
CA GLN A 207 -0.81 -13.50 -2.68
C GLN A 207 0.00 -13.20 -3.94
N VAL A 208 -0.41 -12.16 -4.70
CA VAL A 208 0.31 -11.72 -5.90
C VAL A 208 1.72 -11.25 -5.55
N GLY A 209 1.87 -10.57 -4.42
CA GLY A 209 3.14 -10.01 -3.99
C GLY A 209 4.17 -11.07 -3.59
N LEU A 210 3.73 -12.14 -2.94
CA LEU A 210 4.59 -13.22 -2.43
C LEU A 210 4.69 -14.42 -3.39
N GLY A 211 3.93 -14.42 -4.49
CA GLY A 211 3.93 -15.52 -5.46
C GLY A 211 3.28 -16.80 -4.91
N VAL A 212 2.26 -16.64 -4.06
CA VAL A 212 1.48 -17.72 -3.42
C VAL A 212 0.08 -17.75 -4.00
#